data_AF-A0A0F9QUG6-F1
#
_entry.id   AF-A0A0F9QUG6-F1
#
_cell.length_a   1.000
_cell.length_b   1.000
_cell.length_c   1.000
_cell.angle_alpha   90.00
_cell.angle_beta   90.00
_cell.angle_gamma   90.00
#
_symmetry.space_group_name_H-M   'P 1'
#
loop_
_entity.id
_entity.type
_entity.pdbx_description
1 polymer ?
#
loop_
_entity_poly.entity_id
_entity_poly.type
_entity_poly.pdbx_seq_one_letter_code
_entity_poly.pdbx_strand_id
1 'polypeptide(L)'
;MVRLYVSEDGTPETGGHWHWNMDTHGKPRLQVDFHHTITKRCSACPGEDLGDTGANGEVQEGAVEWLTRLRETFWIVIVTGSGSFWDAEQCQTIVDYLDRNGVPYDEIRFDKEPAMYIIDDRSLFHTSWENTGAEIQRRSVGIVETS
;
A
#
# COMPACT_ATOMS: atom_id res chain seq x y z
N MET A 1 20.72 -2.78 9.15
CA MET A 1 20.08 -3.14 7.87
C MET A 1 19.09 -4.25 8.18
N VAL A 2 17.79 -3.98 8.13
CA VAL A 2 16.75 -4.97 8.43
C VAL A 2 16.63 -5.90 7.21
N ARG A 3 16.79 -7.21 7.41
CA ARG A 3 16.55 -8.20 6.35
C ARG A 3 15.06 -8.47 6.24
N LEU A 4 14.49 -8.26 5.05
CA LEU A 4 13.06 -8.47 4.77
C LEU A 4 12.65 -9.95 4.75
N TYR A 5 13.62 -10.84 4.54
CA TYR A 5 13.43 -12.28 4.43
C TYR A 5 14.42 -13.02 5.32
N VAL A 6 13.95 -14.13 5.90
CA VAL A 6 14.77 -15.09 6.65
C VAL A 6 14.65 -16.42 5.91
N SER A 7 15.77 -17.07 5.58
CA SER A 7 15.71 -18.45 5.08
C SER A 7 15.51 -19.39 6.26
N GLU A 8 14.62 -20.35 6.10
CA GLU A 8 14.22 -21.28 7.16
C GLU A 8 15.38 -22.19 7.60
N ASP A 9 16.32 -22.44 6.68
CA ASP A 9 17.51 -23.27 6.87
C ASP A 9 18.78 -22.47 7.22
N GLY A 10 18.69 -21.13 7.29
CA GLY A 10 19.81 -20.25 7.61
C GLY A 10 20.91 -20.19 6.56
N THR A 11 20.71 -20.75 5.35
CA THR A 11 21.67 -20.73 4.24
C THR A 11 21.15 -19.86 3.08
N PRO A 12 21.62 -18.60 2.96
CA PRO A 12 21.15 -17.66 1.93
C PRO A 12 21.46 -18.07 0.48
N GLU A 13 22.32 -19.08 0.29
CA GLU A 13 22.99 -19.36 -0.97
C GLU A 13 22.34 -20.52 -1.76
N THR A 14 21.44 -21.30 -1.15
CA THR A 14 20.96 -22.58 -1.72
C THR A 14 19.50 -22.57 -2.18
N GLY A 15 18.82 -21.43 -2.15
CA GLY A 15 17.44 -21.35 -2.67
C GLY A 15 16.40 -22.09 -1.81
N GLY A 16 16.66 -22.24 -0.51
CA GLY A 16 15.70 -22.79 0.46
C GLY A 16 14.44 -21.95 0.61
N HIS A 17 13.45 -22.46 1.34
CA HIS A 17 12.20 -21.75 1.61
C HIS A 17 12.47 -20.46 2.40
N TRP A 18 12.01 -19.34 1.85
CA TRP A 18 12.14 -18.01 2.45
C TRP A 18 10.81 -17.59 3.04
N HIS A 19 10.85 -17.17 4.30
CA HIS A 19 9.70 -16.56 4.95
C HIS A 19 10.00 -15.11 5.28
N TRP A 20 8.96 -14.29 5.33
CA TRP A 20 9.10 -12.90 5.71
C TRP A 20 9.66 -12.81 7.13
N ASN A 21 10.55 -11.83 7.33
CA ASN A 21 10.99 -11.46 8.66
C ASN A 21 9.85 -10.75 9.40
N MET A 22 8.90 -11.55 9.87
CA MET A 22 7.76 -11.12 10.68
C MET A 22 8.21 -10.53 12.01
N ASP A 23 9.45 -10.78 12.45
CA ASP A 23 9.95 -10.35 13.75
C ASP A 23 10.14 -8.83 13.87
N THR A 24 10.25 -8.11 12.75
CA THR A 24 10.44 -6.64 12.80
C THR A 24 9.15 -5.84 12.96
N HIS A 25 7.99 -6.36 12.53
CA HIS A 25 6.71 -5.62 12.54
C HIS A 25 5.48 -6.46 12.93
N GLY A 26 5.60 -7.79 13.01
CA GLY A 26 4.52 -8.72 13.33
C GLY A 26 3.44 -8.88 12.25
N LYS A 27 3.50 -8.13 11.14
CA LYS A 27 2.47 -8.10 10.08
C LYS A 27 3.08 -8.16 8.67
N PRO A 28 2.44 -8.85 7.71
CA PRO A 28 2.83 -8.78 6.29
C PRO A 28 2.65 -7.36 5.73
N ARG A 29 3.49 -7.00 4.76
CA ARG A 29 3.40 -5.69 4.07
C ARG A 29 2.29 -5.70 3.03
N LEU A 30 1.46 -4.67 3.05
CA LEU A 30 0.50 -4.35 1.99
C LEU A 30 0.93 -3.02 1.36
N GLN A 31 1.33 -3.07 0.09
CA GLN A 31 1.57 -1.85 -0.67
C GLN A 31 0.26 -1.34 -1.24
N VAL A 32 0.03 -0.04 -1.08
CA VAL A 32 -1.18 0.62 -1.57
C VAL A 32 -0.74 1.81 -2.39
N ASP A 33 -1.08 1.79 -3.68
CA ASP A 33 -0.83 2.93 -4.54
C ASP A 33 -1.61 4.16 -4.05
N PHE A 34 -1.05 5.34 -4.27
CA PHE A 34 -1.66 6.58 -3.85
C PHE A 34 -2.63 7.15 -4.89
N HIS A 35 -2.18 7.30 -6.14
CA HIS A 35 -2.93 8.02 -7.17
C HIS A 35 -4.02 7.14 -7.76
N HIS A 36 -5.26 7.64 -7.83
CA HIS A 36 -6.40 6.86 -8.33
C HIS A 36 -6.72 5.58 -7.55
N THR A 37 -6.00 5.30 -6.46
CA THR A 37 -6.28 4.18 -5.55
C THR A 37 -6.77 4.73 -4.22
N ILE A 38 -6.03 5.67 -3.61
CA ILE A 38 -6.48 6.41 -2.42
C ILE A 38 -7.14 7.72 -2.84
N THR A 39 -6.54 8.45 -3.76
CA THR A 39 -7.09 9.71 -4.24
C THR A 39 -8.05 9.45 -5.41
N LYS A 40 -9.11 10.26 -5.56
CA LYS A 40 -9.94 10.22 -6.78
C LYS A 40 -9.22 10.81 -8.01
N ARG A 41 -8.17 11.62 -7.80
CA ARG A 41 -7.43 12.35 -8.84
C ARG A 41 -5.93 12.15 -8.74
N CYS A 42 -5.23 12.30 -9.86
CA CYS A 42 -3.77 12.16 -9.93
C CYS A 42 -3.10 13.53 -10.10
N SER A 43 -2.31 13.96 -9.10
CA SER A 43 -1.58 15.23 -9.15
C SER A 43 -0.48 15.28 -10.22
N ALA A 44 -0.08 14.12 -10.74
CA ALA A 44 0.91 13.96 -11.80
C ALA A 44 0.29 13.84 -13.21
N CYS A 45 -1.05 13.84 -13.34
CA CYS A 45 -1.73 13.54 -14.59
C CYS A 45 -2.10 14.84 -15.34
N PRO A 46 -1.68 15.02 -16.60
CA PRO A 46 -1.99 16.22 -17.37
C PRO A 46 -3.50 16.41 -17.55
N GLY A 47 -4.04 17.56 -17.10
CA GLY A 47 -5.45 17.89 -17.21
C GLY A 47 -6.29 17.56 -15.96
N GLU A 48 -5.71 16.86 -14.99
CA GLU A 48 -6.24 16.76 -13.62
C GLU A 48 -5.33 17.59 -12.72
N ASP A 49 -5.69 18.87 -12.52
CA ASP A 49 -5.02 19.83 -11.62
C ASP A 49 -3.49 19.61 -11.47
N LEU A 50 -2.76 19.89 -12.56
CA LEU A 50 -1.30 19.81 -12.64
C LEU A 50 -0.67 20.51 -11.43
N GLY A 51 -0.21 19.74 -10.45
CA GLY A 51 0.48 20.26 -9.28
C GLY A 51 -0.38 20.94 -8.22
N ASP A 52 -1.72 20.83 -8.27
CA ASP A 52 -2.54 21.27 -7.15
C ASP A 52 -2.85 20.09 -6.22
N THR A 53 -1.85 19.66 -5.47
CA THR A 53 -2.07 18.86 -4.26
C THR A 53 -2.80 19.67 -3.16
N GLY A 54 -3.00 20.97 -3.38
CA GLY A 54 -3.93 21.83 -2.64
C GLY A 54 -5.39 21.69 -3.10
N ALA A 55 -5.65 21.08 -4.27
CA ALA A 55 -7.00 20.77 -4.69
C ALA A 55 -7.56 19.71 -3.76
N ASN A 56 -8.79 19.95 -3.32
CA ASN A 56 -9.65 19.11 -2.49
C ASN A 56 -9.92 17.74 -3.15
N GLY A 57 -8.90 16.95 -3.45
CA GLY A 57 -9.04 15.60 -3.94
C GLY A 57 -9.72 14.79 -2.85
N GLU A 58 -10.99 14.44 -3.08
CA GLU A 58 -11.69 13.54 -2.18
C GLU A 58 -10.95 12.21 -2.15
N VAL A 59 -10.89 11.60 -0.97
CA VAL A 59 -10.46 10.21 -0.84
C VAL A 59 -11.47 9.32 -1.55
N GLN A 60 -11.00 8.25 -2.19
CA GLN A 60 -11.86 7.23 -2.76
C GLN A 60 -12.84 6.69 -1.71
N GLU A 61 -14.08 6.47 -2.13
CA GLU A 61 -15.13 5.95 -1.25
C GLU A 61 -14.71 4.60 -0.67
N GLY A 62 -14.78 4.48 0.66
CA GLY A 62 -14.40 3.28 1.40
C GLY A 62 -12.90 3.11 1.65
N ALA A 63 -12.01 3.92 1.08
CA ALA A 63 -10.56 3.72 1.24
C ALA A 63 -10.11 3.81 2.70
N VAL A 64 -10.51 4.87 3.42
CA VAL A 64 -10.15 5.06 4.83
C VAL A 64 -10.66 3.90 5.69
N GLU A 65 -11.91 3.51 5.51
CA GLU A 65 -12.53 2.42 6.26
C GLU A 65 -11.79 1.10 6.04
N TRP A 66 -11.55 0.74 4.78
CA TRP A 66 -10.88 -0.51 4.45
C TRP A 66 -9.42 -0.52 4.87
N LEU A 67 -8.68 0.57 4.67
CA LEU A 67 -7.30 0.68 5.13
C LEU A 67 -7.19 0.59 6.66
N THR A 68 -8.16 1.16 7.39
CA THR A 68 -8.23 1.04 8.86
C THR A 68 -8.37 -0.42 9.28
N ARG A 69 -9.29 -1.16 8.65
CA ARG A 69 -9.48 -2.59 8.91
C ARG A 69 -8.25 -3.40 8.51
N LEU A 70 -7.69 -3.13 7.33
CA LEU A 70 -6.53 -3.86 6.82
C LEU A 70 -5.29 -3.64 7.70
N ARG A 71 -5.13 -2.46 8.31
CA ARG A 71 -4.02 -2.18 9.24
C ARG A 71 -4.03 -3.07 10.48
N GLU A 72 -5.15 -3.71 10.84
CA GLU A 72 -5.18 -4.72 11.90
C GLU A 72 -4.35 -5.95 11.53
N THR A 73 -4.31 -6.31 10.25
CA THR A 73 -3.66 -7.52 9.72
C THR A 73 -2.34 -7.21 8.98
N PHE A 74 -2.23 -6.05 8.35
CA PHE A 74 -1.12 -5.67 7.48
C PHE A 74 -0.35 -4.46 8.01
N TRP A 75 0.92 -4.38 7.65
CA TRP A 75 1.72 -3.16 7.70
C TRP A 75 1.46 -2.37 6.40
N ILE A 76 0.80 -1.22 6.51
CA ILE A 76 0.30 -0.44 5.37
C ILE A 76 1.41 0.49 4.87
N VAL A 77 1.89 0.22 3.65
CA VAL A 77 2.89 1.05 2.96
C VAL A 77 2.21 1.80 1.82
N ILE A 78 2.13 3.12 1.92
CA ILE A 78 1.64 3.95 0.83
C ILE A 78 2.77 4.16 -0.17
N VAL A 79 2.53 3.88 -1.44
CA VAL A 79 3.51 4.05 -2.51
C VAL A 79 3.03 5.10 -3.51
N THR A 80 3.89 6.07 -3.86
CA THR A 80 3.53 7.14 -4.81
C THR A 80 4.45 7.12 -6.04
N GLY A 81 3.96 6.54 -7.13
CA GLY A 81 4.61 6.60 -8.45
C GLY A 81 5.93 5.83 -8.61
N SER A 82 6.27 5.55 -9.86
CA SER A 82 7.46 4.80 -10.27
C SER A 82 8.41 5.70 -11.06
N GLY A 83 9.54 6.07 -10.45
CA GLY A 83 10.71 6.62 -11.17
C GLY A 83 10.84 8.15 -11.28
N SER A 84 9.96 8.93 -10.64
CA SER A 84 10.14 10.39 -10.54
C SER A 84 10.99 10.76 -9.33
N PHE A 85 11.89 11.73 -9.46
CA PHE A 85 12.51 12.40 -8.31
C PHE A 85 11.45 13.30 -7.68
N TRP A 86 10.94 12.90 -6.51
CA TRP A 86 10.05 13.72 -5.70
C TRP A 86 10.88 14.69 -4.87
N ASP A 87 10.52 15.96 -4.88
CA ASP A 87 11.12 16.95 -3.98
C ASP A 87 10.47 16.89 -2.57
N ALA A 88 11.11 17.53 -1.60
CA ALA A 88 10.64 17.50 -0.21
C ALA A 88 9.25 18.12 -0.01
N GLU A 89 8.86 19.09 -0.84
CA GLU A 89 7.58 19.79 -0.75
C GLU A 89 6.44 18.89 -1.27
N GLN A 90 6.68 18.19 -2.38
CA GLN A 90 5.75 17.20 -2.90
C GLN A 90 5.55 16.03 -1.93
N CYS A 91 6.64 15.53 -1.34
CA CYS A 91 6.59 14.49 -0.31
C CYS A 91 5.76 14.95 0.89
N GLN A 92 6.00 16.17 1.40
CA GLN A 92 5.25 16.71 2.53
C GLN A 92 3.77 16.87 2.22
N THR A 93 3.42 17.26 0.98
CA THR A 93 2.01 17.44 0.65
C THR A 93 1.24 16.11 0.65
N ILE A 94 1.88 14.99 0.30
CA ILE A 94 1.27 13.67 0.41
C ILE A 94 1.02 13.31 1.87
N VAL A 95 2.00 13.56 2.75
CA VAL A 95 1.86 13.34 4.21
C VAL A 95 0.68 14.16 4.75
N ASP A 96 0.67 15.47 4.47
CA ASP A 96 -0.38 16.38 4.93
C ASP A 96 -1.76 15.95 4.40
N TYR A 97 -1.82 15.46 3.17
CA TYR A 97 -3.06 14.94 2.58
C TYR A 97 -3.57 13.70 3.34
N LEU A 98 -2.70 12.72 3.60
CA LEU A 98 -3.07 11.49 4.31
C LEU A 98 -3.53 11.79 5.73
N ASP A 99 -2.78 12.63 6.45
CA ASP A 99 -3.07 13.02 7.83
C ASP A 99 -4.39 13.82 7.93
N ARG A 100 -4.58 14.81 7.04
CA ARG A 100 -5.81 15.63 6.98
C ARG A 100 -7.06 14.79 6.73
N ASN A 101 -6.95 13.73 5.93
CA ASN A 101 -8.08 12.87 5.58
C ASN A 101 -8.19 11.62 6.47
N GLY A 102 -7.33 11.46 7.47
CA GLY A 102 -7.34 10.31 8.39
C GLY A 102 -7.04 8.98 7.69
N VAL A 103 -6.30 8.99 6.59
CA VAL A 103 -5.90 7.75 5.90
C VAL A 103 -4.83 7.06 6.75
N PRO A 104 -5.04 5.81 7.20
CA PRO A 104 -4.07 5.14 8.05
C PRO A 104 -2.92 4.55 7.21
N TYR A 105 -1.69 4.79 7.67
CA TYR A 105 -0.48 4.21 7.10
C TYR A 105 0.55 3.97 8.19
N ASP A 106 1.52 3.10 7.91
CA ASP A 106 2.67 2.84 8.77
C ASP A 106 3.97 3.37 8.14
N GLU A 107 4.02 3.46 6.81
CA GLU A 107 5.17 3.92 6.04
C GLU A 107 4.71 4.58 4.72
N ILE A 108 5.46 5.57 4.24
CA ILE A 108 5.29 6.17 2.91
C ILE A 108 6.59 5.95 2.13
N ARG A 109 6.45 5.50 0.89
CA ARG A 109 7.56 5.27 -0.03
C ARG A 109 7.31 5.93 -1.39
N PHE A 110 8.40 6.40 -1.97
CA PHE A 110 8.42 7.07 -3.28
C PHE A 110 8.97 6.14 -4.38
N ASP A 111 9.10 4.86 -4.05
CA ASP A 111 9.50 3.77 -4.92
C ASP A 111 8.54 2.58 -4.78
N LYS A 112 8.13 2.00 -5.91
CA LYS A 112 7.35 0.76 -5.94
C LYS A 112 8.30 -0.44 -6.00
N GLU A 113 8.47 -1.13 -4.88
CA GLU A 113 9.17 -2.41 -4.83
C GLU A 113 8.22 -3.57 -5.14
N PRO A 114 8.72 -4.73 -5.62
CA PRO A 114 7.91 -5.95 -5.67
C PRO A 114 7.35 -6.30 -4.29
N ALA A 115 6.03 -6.45 -4.19
CA ALA A 115 5.35 -6.91 -2.97
C ALA A 115 4.36 -8.04 -3.27
N MET A 116 4.13 -8.88 -2.26
CA MET A 116 3.18 -10.00 -2.34
C MET A 116 1.73 -9.51 -2.41
N TYR A 117 1.41 -8.44 -1.69
CA TYR A 117 0.11 -7.81 -1.68
C TYR A 117 0.24 -6.37 -2.14
N ILE A 118 -0.46 -6.06 -3.23
CA ILE A 118 -0.48 -4.74 -3.84
C ILE A 118 -1.95 -4.39 -4.14
N ILE A 119 -2.37 -3.20 -3.75
CA ILE A 119 -3.60 -2.56 -4.22
C ILE A 119 -3.18 -1.39 -5.10
N ASP A 120 -3.52 -1.46 -6.38
CA ASP A 120 -3.08 -0.49 -7.40
C ASP A 120 -4.16 -0.41 -8.49
N ASP A 121 -4.57 0.80 -8.85
CA ASP A 121 -5.61 1.10 -9.85
C ASP A 121 -5.29 0.56 -11.24
N ARG A 122 -4.00 0.44 -11.56
CA ARG A 122 -3.53 -0.10 -12.85
C ARG A 122 -3.31 -1.60 -12.81
N SER A 123 -3.40 -2.23 -11.64
CA SER A 123 -3.44 -3.69 -11.53
C SER A 123 -4.80 -4.19 -12.02
N LEU A 124 -4.82 -5.34 -12.69
CA LEU A 124 -6.00 -5.90 -13.37
C LEU A 124 -7.21 -6.19 -12.46
N PHE A 125 -7.15 -5.91 -11.14
CA PHE A 125 -8.13 -6.35 -10.14
C PHE A 125 -8.68 -5.25 -9.22
N HIS A 126 -8.12 -4.04 -9.17
CA HIS A 126 -8.68 -2.96 -8.32
C HIS A 126 -9.71 -2.14 -9.10
N THR A 127 -10.98 -2.23 -8.71
CA THR A 127 -12.09 -1.47 -9.33
C THR A 127 -12.83 -0.59 -8.32
N SER A 128 -12.95 -1.05 -7.08
CA SER A 128 -13.45 -0.27 -5.94
C SER A 128 -12.89 -0.86 -4.64
N TRP A 129 -12.87 -0.07 -3.57
CA TRP A 129 -12.46 -0.53 -2.24
C TRP A 129 -13.40 -1.59 -1.67
N GLU A 130 -14.70 -1.49 -1.93
CA GLU A 130 -15.68 -2.50 -1.53
C GLU A 130 -15.37 -3.88 -2.14
N ASN A 131 -15.17 -3.93 -3.46
CA ASN A 131 -14.85 -5.18 -4.16
C ASN A 131 -13.50 -5.73 -3.72
N THR A 132 -12.51 -4.85 -3.57
CA THR A 132 -11.15 -5.22 -3.15
C THR A 132 -11.14 -5.78 -1.74
N GLY A 133 -11.82 -5.11 -0.80
CA GLY A 133 -11.95 -5.56 0.57
C GLY A 133 -12.68 -6.89 0.69
N ALA A 134 -13.78 -7.07 -0.04
CA ALA A 134 -14.51 -8.34 -0.09
C ALA A 134 -13.65 -9.50 -0.63
N GLU A 135 -12.84 -9.24 -1.65
CA GLU A 135 -11.90 -10.22 -2.20
C GLU A 135 -10.81 -10.61 -1.19
N ILE A 136 -10.19 -9.62 -0.54
CA ILE A 136 -9.16 -9.85 0.50
C ILE A 136 -9.76 -10.67 1.64
N GLN A 137 -10.96 -10.32 2.11
CA GLN A 137 -11.63 -11.05 3.18
C GLN A 137 -11.92 -12.49 2.77
N ARG A 138 -12.45 -12.74 1.56
CA ARG A 138 -12.72 -14.10 1.04
C ARG A 138 -11.45 -14.96 1.01
N ARG A 139 -10.33 -14.40 0.57
CA ARG A 139 -9.04 -15.10 0.51
C ARG A 139 -8.41 -15.33 1.89
N SER A 140 -8.69 -14.44 2.84
CA SER A 140 -8.17 -14.55 4.22
C SER A 140 -8.94 -15.59 5.04
N VAL A 141 -10.25 -15.73 4.84
CA VAL A 141 -11.09 -16.71 5.55
C VAL A 141 -10.85 -18.14 5.04
N GLY A 142 -10.49 -18.32 3.77
CA GLY A 142 -10.13 -19.63 3.20
C GLY A 142 -8.85 -20.27 3.74
N ILE A 143 -8.10 -19.59 4.62
CA ILE A 143 -6.88 -20.11 5.25
C ILE A 143 -7.20 -20.80 6.60
N VAL A 144 -8.41 -20.60 7.14
CA VAL A 144 -8.82 -21.13 8.46
C VAL A 144 -9.86 -22.24 8.33
N GLU A 145 -9.65 -23.22 7.46
CA GLU A 145 -10.33 -24.52 7.55
C GLU A 145 -9.39 -25.65 7.10
N THR A 146 -8.35 -25.90 7.89
CA THR A 146 -7.77 -27.26 8.01
C THR A 146 -7.29 -27.47 9.44
N SER A 147 -8.18 -28.01 10.29
CA SER A 147 -7.94 -28.99 11.37
C SER A 147 -9.20 -29.17 12.21
#